data_AF-A0A7V1E7N8-F1
#
_entry.id   AF-A0A7V1E7N8-F1
#
_cell.length_a   1.000
_cell.length_b   1.000
_cell.length_c   1.000
_cell.angle_alpha   90.00
_cell.angle_beta   90.00
_cell.angle_gamma   90.00
#
_symmetry.space_group_name_H-M   'P 1'
#
loop_
_entity.id
_entity.type
_entity.pdbx_description
1 polymer ?
#
loop_
_entity_poly.entity_id
_entity_poly.type
_entity_poly.pdbx_seq_one_letter_code
_entity_poly.pdbx_strand_id
1 'polypeptide(L)'
;MTAVTRKYIAAIIVIVAVVAISLFSSDSTRANVNPKSSAEPSFSQLVLKLKKGTNRLRTTLELSIARPHIQKPVTAVYKLESPETPTKKPAPLNTQKPTALPHGAISLPVSASGAFAAVVPGAGRATFKKDQKVKVAYSGGTYFLIQDRQVTATSSSPIKFSPSGPDSFLSLPGYTDLNWNKTVNLNSFRGSIEIVRSEKSKTLWAVNELGLEDYLRGIAEASHDSPVEHLKVMAIVSRSYAVHHLGNGGRHAGEPF
;
A
#
# COMPACT_ATOMS: atom_id res chain seq x y z
N MET A 1 8.61 4.24 -33.70
CA MET A 1 8.63 4.22 -32.21
C MET A 1 9.00 5.61 -31.74
N THR A 2 8.16 6.24 -30.91
CA THR A 2 8.45 7.58 -30.39
C THR A 2 9.54 7.51 -29.32
N ALA A 3 10.26 8.62 -29.09
CA ALA A 3 11.32 8.70 -28.09
C ALA A 3 10.85 8.30 -26.68
N VAL A 4 9.56 8.55 -26.39
CA VAL A 4 8.90 8.15 -25.15
C VAL A 4 8.85 6.62 -25.01
N THR A 5 8.46 5.89 -26.07
CA THR A 5 8.40 4.41 -26.02
C THR A 5 9.77 3.77 -25.81
N ARG A 6 10.86 4.39 -26.31
CA ARG A 6 12.23 3.89 -26.09
C ARG A 6 12.70 4.09 -24.64
N LYS A 7 12.37 5.23 -24.02
CA LYS A 7 12.70 5.49 -22.61
C LYS A 7 11.99 4.54 -21.65
N TYR A 8 10.72 4.24 -21.92
CA TYR A 8 9.96 3.28 -21.10
C TYR A 8 10.48 1.86 -21.21
N ILE A 9 10.84 1.40 -22.41
CA ILE A 9 11.42 0.06 -22.60
C ILE A 9 12.79 -0.05 -21.90
N ALA A 10 13.64 0.98 -22.00
CA ALA A 10 14.92 1.00 -21.30
C ALA A 10 14.77 0.95 -19.78
N ALA A 11 13.81 1.69 -19.21
CA ALA A 11 13.54 1.68 -17.77
C ALA A 11 13.03 0.30 -17.28
N ILE A 12 12.18 -0.37 -18.07
CA ILE A 12 11.67 -1.71 -17.74
C ILE A 12 12.79 -2.76 -17.79
N ILE A 13 13.69 -2.69 -18.77
CA ILE A 13 14.85 -3.60 -18.86
C ILE A 13 15.75 -3.48 -17.63
N VAL A 14 15.98 -2.25 -17.15
CA VAL A 14 16.79 -2.01 -15.94
C VAL A 14 16.12 -2.60 -14.70
N ILE A 15 14.80 -2.43 -14.53
CA ILE A 15 14.08 -2.98 -13.38
C ILE A 15 14.12 -4.53 -13.38
N VAL A 16 13.91 -5.16 -14.53
CA VAL A 16 13.96 -6.63 -14.64
C VAL A 16 15.37 -7.17 -14.38
N ALA A 17 16.41 -6.46 -14.85
CA ALA A 17 17.80 -6.84 -14.58
C ALA A 17 18.15 -6.74 -13.08
N VAL A 18 17.69 -5.69 -12.40
CA VAL A 18 17.93 -5.51 -10.95
C VAL A 18 17.24 -6.61 -10.15
N VAL A 19 15.99 -6.96 -10.47
CA VAL A 19 15.25 -8.05 -9.80
C VAL A 19 15.92 -9.41 -10.03
N ALA A 20 16.44 -9.66 -11.24
CA ALA A 20 17.18 -10.89 -11.52
C ALA A 20 18.49 -10.99 -10.72
N ILE A 21 19.25 -9.89 -10.60
CA ILE A 21 20.49 -9.86 -9.81
C ILE A 21 20.21 -10.10 -8.32
N SER A 22 19.14 -9.52 -7.77
CA SER A 22 18.75 -9.72 -6.37
C SER A 22 18.34 -11.18 -6.07
N LEU A 23 17.73 -11.88 -7.04
CA LEU A 23 17.36 -13.29 -6.90
C LEU A 23 18.55 -14.25 -7.03
N PHE A 24 19.63 -13.83 -7.70
CA PHE A 24 20.87 -14.63 -7.83
C PHE A 24 21.85 -14.41 -6.66
N SER A 25 21.76 -13.28 -5.95
CA SER A 25 22.72 -12.93 -4.89
C SER A 25 22.37 -13.51 -3.51
N SER A 26 21.24 -14.22 -3.35
CA SER A 26 20.82 -14.80 -2.06
C SER A 26 21.33 -16.22 -1.79
N ASP A 27 22.10 -16.81 -2.72
CA ASP A 27 22.51 -18.23 -2.62
C ASP A 27 24.03 -18.40 -2.51
N SER A 28 24.65 -17.59 -1.64
CA SER A 28 26.05 -17.76 -1.26
C SER A 28 26.23 -17.57 0.24
N THR A 29 25.59 -18.42 1.04
CA THR A 29 26.09 -18.75 2.40
C THR A 29 25.49 -20.07 2.88
N ARG A 30 26.14 -21.19 2.51
CA ARG A 30 26.44 -22.37 3.36
C ARG A 30 26.79 -23.58 2.49
N ALA A 31 28.06 -23.99 2.50
CA ALA A 31 28.46 -25.39 2.63
C ALA A 31 29.99 -25.47 2.75
N ASN A 32 30.46 -25.76 3.96
CA ASN A 32 31.75 -26.38 4.20
C ASN A 32 31.59 -27.88 3.89
N VAL A 33 31.92 -28.31 2.66
CA VAL A 33 31.97 -29.74 2.27
C VAL A 33 33.10 -29.96 1.26
N ASN A 34 34.09 -30.75 1.68
CA ASN A 34 34.97 -31.67 0.95
C ASN A 34 35.12 -31.54 -0.60
N PRO A 35 36.32 -31.29 -1.15
CA PRO A 35 36.52 -31.03 -2.57
C PRO A 35 36.80 -32.32 -3.36
N LYS A 36 35.77 -33.08 -3.73
CA LYS A 36 35.88 -34.12 -4.78
C LYS A 36 34.55 -34.34 -5.50
N SER A 37 34.20 -33.43 -6.39
CA SER A 37 33.33 -33.68 -7.56
C SER A 37 33.20 -32.38 -8.36
N SER A 38 33.94 -32.26 -9.46
CA SER A 38 33.79 -31.16 -10.42
C SER A 38 32.62 -31.46 -11.34
N ALA A 39 31.41 -31.07 -10.92
CA ALA A 39 30.29 -30.89 -11.83
C ALA A 39 30.08 -29.38 -12.00
N GLU A 40 30.27 -28.88 -13.21
CA GLU A 40 30.01 -27.47 -13.54
C GLU A 40 28.55 -27.11 -13.25
N PRO A 41 28.24 -25.92 -12.68
CA PRO A 41 26.87 -25.45 -12.57
C PRO A 41 26.33 -25.11 -13.96
N SER A 42 25.37 -25.90 -14.43
CA SER A 42 24.58 -25.62 -15.64
C SER A 42 23.83 -24.31 -15.48
N PHE A 43 24.24 -23.27 -16.23
CA PHE A 43 23.57 -21.98 -16.28
C PHE A 43 22.13 -22.12 -16.81
N SER A 44 21.15 -21.65 -16.03
CA SER A 44 19.76 -21.53 -16.50
C SER A 44 19.67 -20.34 -17.47
N GLN A 45 19.24 -20.56 -18.71
CA GLN A 45 19.06 -19.48 -19.67
C GLN A 45 17.80 -18.66 -19.36
N LEU A 46 17.96 -17.33 -19.26
CA LEU A 46 16.87 -16.38 -19.23
C LEU A 46 16.49 -16.02 -20.68
N VAL A 47 15.31 -16.47 -21.14
CA VAL A 47 14.83 -16.15 -22.50
C VAL A 47 13.73 -15.10 -22.42
N LEU A 48 14.01 -13.89 -22.90
CA LEU A 48 13.03 -12.82 -23.02
C LEU A 48 12.40 -12.84 -24.42
N LYS A 49 11.10 -13.16 -24.53
CA LYS A 49 10.37 -13.11 -25.81
C LYS A 49 9.43 -11.91 -25.84
N LEU A 50 9.64 -11.01 -26.79
CA LEU A 50 8.73 -9.90 -27.09
C LEU A 50 7.82 -10.32 -28.24
N LYS A 51 6.51 -10.46 -27.98
CA LYS A 51 5.51 -10.75 -29.02
C LYS A 51 4.77 -9.48 -29.42
N LYS A 52 4.81 -9.11 -30.70
CA LYS A 52 4.13 -7.92 -31.23
C LYS A 52 2.67 -8.26 -31.55
N GLY A 53 1.72 -7.71 -30.77
CA GLY A 53 0.29 -7.81 -31.06
C GLY A 53 -0.15 -6.81 -32.12
N THR A 54 -1.05 -7.21 -33.02
CA THR A 54 -1.51 -6.43 -34.19
C THR A 54 -2.53 -5.34 -33.88
N ASN A 55 -2.99 -5.17 -32.64
CA ASN A 55 -3.91 -4.09 -32.26
C ASN A 55 -3.53 -3.46 -30.91
N ARG A 56 -3.44 -2.11 -30.91
CA ARG A 56 -3.20 -1.16 -29.80
C ARG A 56 -2.43 -1.69 -28.57
N LEU A 57 -1.17 -1.27 -28.46
CA LEU A 57 -0.33 -1.19 -27.24
C LEU A 57 -0.50 -2.32 -26.23
N ARG A 58 -0.41 -3.57 -26.68
CA ARG A 58 -0.22 -4.72 -25.79
C ARG A 58 1.19 -5.26 -25.96
N THR A 59 2.01 -5.09 -24.93
CA THR A 59 3.29 -5.79 -24.79
C THR A 59 3.11 -6.80 -23.66
N THR A 60 3.10 -8.08 -24.00
CA THR A 60 3.10 -9.15 -23.00
C THR A 60 4.55 -9.55 -22.73
N LEU A 61 4.95 -9.50 -21.47
CA LEU A 61 6.25 -10.01 -21.00
C LEU A 61 6.02 -11.41 -20.43
N GLU A 62 6.66 -12.41 -21.03
CA GLU A 62 6.71 -13.76 -20.48
C GLU A 62 8.08 -14.01 -19.87
N LEU A 63 8.09 -14.37 -18.59
CA LEU A 63 9.29 -14.78 -17.86
C LEU A 63 9.23 -16.29 -17.67
N SER A 64 10.16 -17.03 -18.29
CA SER A 64 10.28 -18.48 -18.11
C SER A 64 11.59 -18.80 -17.41
N ILE A 65 11.51 -19.49 -16.27
CA ILE A 65 12.67 -19.95 -15.50
C ILE A 65 12.68 -21.48 -15.63
N ALA A 66 13.61 -22.01 -16.41
CA ALA A 66 13.82 -23.46 -16.49
C ALA A 66 14.63 -23.92 -15.28
N ARG A 67 14.02 -24.69 -14.37
CA ARG A 67 14.72 -25.41 -13.30
C ARG A 67 14.89 -26.88 -13.71
N PRO A 68 16.09 -27.47 -13.64
CA PRO A 68 16.33 -28.81 -14.17
C PRO A 68 15.57 -29.96 -13.48
N HIS A 69 14.84 -29.72 -12.36
CA HIS A 69 14.15 -30.79 -11.61
C HIS A 69 12.70 -30.51 -11.22
N ILE A 70 11.97 -29.62 -11.91
CA ILE A 70 10.51 -29.44 -11.68
C ILE A 70 9.76 -29.68 -13.00
N GLN A 71 8.96 -30.74 -13.05
CA GLN A 71 8.31 -31.25 -14.28
C GLN A 71 7.18 -30.36 -14.85
N LYS A 72 6.92 -29.15 -14.33
CA LYS A 72 6.05 -28.17 -15.00
C LYS A 72 6.58 -26.75 -14.79
N PRO A 73 6.84 -25.98 -15.87
CA PRO A 73 7.23 -24.58 -15.74
C PRO A 73 6.08 -23.75 -15.14
N VAL A 74 6.38 -22.97 -14.09
CA VAL A 74 5.44 -21.98 -13.55
C VAL A 74 5.44 -20.78 -14.48
N THR A 75 4.32 -20.56 -15.17
CA THR A 75 4.14 -19.38 -16.04
C THR A 75 3.43 -18.30 -15.25
N ALA A 76 4.14 -17.24 -14.88
CA ALA A 76 3.54 -16.04 -14.30
C ALA A 76 3.25 -15.03 -15.40
N VAL A 77 1.97 -14.80 -15.70
CA VAL A 77 1.54 -13.78 -16.67
C VAL A 77 1.24 -12.49 -15.93
N TYR A 78 2.14 -11.51 -16.01
CA TYR A 78 1.91 -10.18 -15.45
C TYR A 78 1.27 -9.28 -16.51
N LYS A 79 0.01 -8.90 -16.29
CA LYS A 79 -0.68 -7.91 -17.11
C LYS A 79 -0.33 -6.51 -16.61
N LEU A 80 0.60 -5.85 -17.28
CA LEU A 80 0.91 -4.44 -17.03
C LEU A 80 -0.14 -3.58 -17.73
N GLU A 81 -1.14 -3.12 -16.98
CA GLU A 81 -2.04 -2.08 -17.45
C GLU A 81 -1.31 -0.73 -17.36
N SER A 82 -1.32 0.04 -18.46
CA SER A 82 -0.76 1.40 -18.45
C SER A 82 -1.56 2.27 -17.47
N PRO A 83 -0.91 3.16 -16.72
CA PRO A 83 -1.63 4.11 -15.88
C PRO A 83 -2.56 4.94 -16.75
N GLU A 84 -3.86 4.87 -16.49
CA GLU A 84 -4.84 5.70 -17.16
C GLU A 84 -4.54 7.17 -16.87
N THR A 85 -4.37 7.96 -17.93
CA THR A 85 -4.29 9.41 -17.84
C THR A 85 -5.61 9.94 -17.24
N PRO A 86 -5.60 10.73 -16.15
CA PRO A 86 -6.83 11.17 -15.51
C PRO A 86 -7.46 12.31 -16.32
N THR A 87 -8.29 11.98 -17.31
CA THR A 87 -9.03 12.98 -18.12
C THR A 87 -10.49 13.15 -17.73
N LYS A 88 -10.90 12.78 -16.50
CA LYS A 88 -12.25 13.09 -16.02
C LYS A 88 -12.20 13.69 -14.62
N LYS A 89 -12.61 14.95 -14.52
CA LYS A 89 -12.94 15.65 -13.27
C LYS A 89 -13.79 14.68 -12.41
N PRO A 90 -13.41 14.37 -11.16
CA PRO A 90 -14.18 13.46 -10.33
C PRO A 90 -15.61 13.99 -10.21
N ALA A 91 -16.58 13.11 -10.47
CA ALA A 91 -17.97 13.47 -10.36
C ALA A 91 -18.27 13.95 -8.93
N PRO A 92 -19.03 15.05 -8.76
CA PRO A 92 -19.43 15.51 -7.44
C PRO A 92 -20.20 14.39 -6.72
N LEU A 93 -20.04 14.35 -5.40
CA LEU A 93 -20.69 13.40 -4.51
C LEU A 93 -22.19 13.31 -4.83
N ASN A 94 -22.68 12.12 -5.17
CA ASN A 94 -24.11 11.92 -5.35
C ASN A 94 -24.79 11.98 -3.98
N THR A 95 -25.39 13.12 -3.66
CA THR A 95 -26.09 13.34 -2.40
C THR A 95 -27.37 12.51 -2.39
N GLN A 96 -27.27 11.26 -1.91
CA GLN A 96 -28.46 10.48 -1.61
C GLN A 96 -29.25 11.14 -0.47
N LYS A 97 -30.58 11.02 -0.56
CA LYS A 97 -31.57 11.49 0.41
C LYS A 97 -31.12 11.19 1.86
N PRO A 98 -31.31 12.10 2.84
CA PRO A 98 -30.80 11.93 4.19
C PRO A 98 -31.38 10.66 4.83
N THR A 99 -30.54 9.62 4.93
CA THR A 99 -30.81 8.50 5.83
C THR A 99 -30.57 9.00 7.24
N ALA A 100 -31.50 8.75 8.16
CA ALA A 100 -31.38 9.15 9.55
C ALA A 100 -30.02 8.70 10.13
N LEU A 101 -29.41 9.54 10.96
CA LEU A 101 -28.16 9.19 11.65
C LEU A 101 -28.37 7.90 12.44
N PRO A 102 -27.48 6.90 12.31
CA PRO A 102 -27.60 5.69 13.11
C PRO A 102 -27.40 6.04 14.60
N HIS A 103 -28.45 5.85 15.40
CA HIS A 103 -28.43 6.14 16.82
C HIS A 103 -27.54 5.12 17.56
N GLY A 104 -26.57 5.59 18.34
CA GLY A 104 -25.65 4.73 19.10
C GLY A 104 -24.51 4.07 18.31
N ALA A 105 -24.36 4.35 17.01
CA ALA A 105 -23.24 3.82 16.24
C ALA A 105 -21.91 4.46 16.65
N ILE A 106 -20.89 3.64 16.89
CA ILE A 106 -19.51 4.11 17.07
C ILE A 106 -19.10 4.84 15.80
N SER A 107 -18.59 6.06 15.98
CA SER A 107 -18.13 6.89 14.88
C SER A 107 -16.69 7.35 15.12
N LEU A 108 -15.89 7.31 14.07
CA LEU A 108 -14.50 7.74 14.08
C LEU A 108 -14.39 9.10 13.41
N PRO A 109 -13.99 10.16 14.16
CA PRO A 109 -13.71 11.44 13.55
C PRO A 109 -12.37 11.40 12.82
N VAL A 110 -12.33 11.99 11.63
CA VAL A 110 -11.14 12.20 10.81
C VAL A 110 -11.04 13.69 10.50
N SER A 111 -9.83 14.22 10.55
CA SER A 111 -9.49 15.58 10.12
C SER A 111 -8.12 15.60 9.45
N ALA A 112 -7.61 16.77 9.11
CA ALA A 112 -6.27 16.90 8.56
C ALA A 112 -5.68 18.30 8.78
N SER A 113 -4.35 18.38 8.84
CA SER A 113 -3.60 19.64 8.91
C SER A 113 -3.64 20.47 7.62
N GLY A 114 -4.11 19.87 6.52
CA GLY A 114 -4.30 20.49 5.21
C GLY A 114 -5.59 20.02 4.52
N ALA A 115 -5.75 20.33 3.24
CA ALA A 115 -6.90 19.83 2.48
C ALA A 115 -6.83 18.31 2.32
N PHE A 116 -7.95 17.62 2.42
CA PHE A 116 -8.02 16.16 2.33
C PHE A 116 -9.30 15.72 1.62
N ALA A 117 -9.37 14.44 1.27
CA ALA A 117 -10.52 13.88 0.57
C ALA A 117 -10.90 12.51 1.10
N ALA A 118 -12.19 12.20 1.06
CA ALA A 118 -12.72 10.85 1.23
C ALA A 118 -13.08 10.26 -0.12
N VAL A 119 -12.65 9.03 -0.36
CA VAL A 119 -13.19 8.16 -1.41
C VAL A 119 -14.24 7.28 -0.77
N VAL A 120 -15.48 7.43 -1.22
CA VAL A 120 -16.64 6.65 -0.76
C VAL A 120 -17.07 5.75 -1.93
N PRO A 121 -16.79 4.44 -1.87
CA PRO A 121 -17.18 3.51 -2.92
C PRO A 121 -18.68 3.62 -3.24
N GLY A 122 -19.00 3.77 -4.52
CA GLY A 122 -20.39 3.96 -5.01
C GLY A 122 -20.92 5.40 -4.95
N ALA A 123 -20.39 6.28 -4.09
CA ALA A 123 -20.84 7.68 -3.97
C ALA A 123 -19.87 8.71 -4.58
N GLY A 124 -18.59 8.36 -4.75
CA GLY A 124 -17.57 9.19 -5.38
C GLY A 124 -16.54 9.77 -4.40
N ARG A 125 -15.98 10.94 -4.74
CA ARG A 125 -14.95 11.62 -3.94
C ARG A 125 -15.52 12.88 -3.30
N ALA A 126 -15.40 13.01 -1.98
CA ALA A 126 -15.69 14.22 -1.24
C ALA A 126 -14.39 14.92 -0.83
N THR A 127 -14.35 16.25 -0.87
CA THR A 127 -13.17 17.05 -0.51
C THR A 127 -13.47 17.95 0.67
N PHE A 128 -12.49 18.11 1.55
CA PHE A 128 -12.61 18.84 2.80
C PHE A 128 -11.45 19.81 2.96
N LYS A 129 -11.71 20.90 3.68
CA LYS A 129 -10.71 21.92 4.01
C LYS A 129 -9.88 21.48 5.22
N LYS A 130 -8.76 22.16 5.43
CA LYS A 130 -7.94 22.06 6.65
C LYS A 130 -8.82 22.16 7.91
N ASP A 131 -8.50 21.35 8.91
CA ASP A 131 -9.14 21.26 10.23
C ASP A 131 -10.64 20.93 10.23
N GLN A 132 -11.22 20.67 9.05
CA GLN A 132 -12.59 20.21 8.94
C GLN A 132 -12.69 18.81 9.54
N LYS A 133 -13.70 18.59 10.37
CA LYS A 133 -13.96 17.30 11.03
C LYS A 133 -15.10 16.60 10.31
N VAL A 134 -14.82 15.38 9.88
CA VAL A 134 -15.81 14.47 9.31
C VAL A 134 -15.81 13.18 10.11
N LYS A 135 -16.92 12.48 10.17
CA LYS A 135 -17.04 11.23 10.90
C LYS A 135 -17.39 10.10 9.96
N VAL A 136 -16.88 8.91 10.24
CA VAL A 136 -17.37 7.67 9.65
C VAL A 136 -18.01 6.84 10.74
N ALA A 137 -19.26 6.45 10.54
CA ALA A 137 -19.95 5.46 11.37
C ALA A 137 -20.21 4.19 10.57
N TYR A 138 -20.41 3.08 11.26
CA TYR A 138 -20.81 1.82 10.65
C TYR A 138 -22.03 1.24 11.36
N SER A 139 -23.04 0.84 10.60
CA SER A 139 -24.22 0.15 11.12
C SER A 139 -24.88 -0.71 10.04
N GLY A 140 -25.30 -1.92 10.40
CA GLY A 140 -26.08 -2.79 9.52
C GLY A 140 -25.45 -3.07 8.16
N GLY A 141 -24.12 -3.25 8.07
CA GLY A 141 -23.44 -3.49 6.79
C GLY A 141 -23.08 -2.24 6.00
N THR A 142 -23.40 -1.05 6.51
CA THR A 142 -23.25 0.21 5.79
C THR A 142 -22.33 1.17 6.54
N TYR A 143 -21.40 1.77 5.81
CA TYR A 143 -20.59 2.91 6.24
C TYR A 143 -21.33 4.21 5.93
N PHE A 144 -21.31 5.14 6.87
CA PHE A 144 -21.94 6.45 6.78
C PHE A 144 -20.87 7.52 6.91
N LEU A 145 -20.71 8.34 5.87
CA LEU A 145 -19.92 9.56 5.93
C LEU A 145 -20.81 10.68 6.48
N ILE A 146 -20.38 11.28 7.58
CA ILE A 146 -21.16 12.27 8.32
C ILE A 146 -20.36 13.57 8.39
N GLN A 147 -20.98 14.67 7.97
CA GLN A 147 -20.45 16.02 8.09
C GLN A 147 -21.56 16.92 8.64
N ASP A 148 -21.23 17.81 9.59
CA ASP A 148 -22.20 18.77 10.15
C ASP A 148 -23.50 18.12 10.68
N ARG A 149 -23.35 16.92 11.29
CA ARG A 149 -24.46 16.08 11.80
C ARG A 149 -25.43 15.59 10.70
N GLN A 150 -25.03 15.63 9.44
CA GLN A 150 -25.81 15.10 8.33
C GLN A 150 -25.03 13.97 7.65
N VAL A 151 -25.74 12.92 7.24
CA VAL A 151 -25.17 11.88 6.37
C VAL A 151 -25.00 12.50 4.99
N THR A 152 -23.76 12.58 4.51
CA THR A 152 -23.44 13.13 3.19
C THR A 152 -23.26 12.04 2.15
N ALA A 153 -22.89 10.83 2.57
CA ALA A 153 -22.76 9.66 1.71
C ALA A 153 -22.86 8.35 2.49
N THR A 154 -23.18 7.28 1.78
CA THR A 154 -23.18 5.91 2.29
C THR A 154 -22.37 4.99 1.37
N SER A 155 -21.91 3.87 1.92
CA SER A 155 -21.17 2.84 1.18
C SER A 155 -21.31 1.48 1.86
N SER A 156 -21.36 0.39 1.08
CA SER A 156 -21.25 -0.98 1.61
C SER A 156 -19.79 -1.44 1.77
N SER A 157 -18.83 -0.62 1.34
CA SER A 157 -17.39 -0.88 1.43
C SER A 157 -16.69 0.20 2.28
N PRO A 158 -15.49 -0.09 2.82
CA PRO A 158 -14.72 0.86 3.62
C PRO A 158 -14.54 2.23 2.96
N ILE A 159 -14.43 3.27 3.80
CA ILE A 159 -14.22 4.66 3.35
C ILE A 159 -12.75 5.02 3.58
N LYS A 160 -12.09 5.49 2.53
CA LYS A 160 -10.67 5.85 2.56
C LYS A 160 -10.46 7.36 2.50
N PHE A 161 -9.70 7.88 3.44
CA PHE A 161 -9.25 9.26 3.47
C PHE A 161 -7.83 9.39 2.95
N SER A 162 -7.57 10.42 2.16
CA SER A 162 -6.24 10.75 1.66
C SER A 162 -5.97 12.25 1.77
N PRO A 163 -4.76 12.66 2.15
CA PRO A 163 -4.35 14.06 2.08
C PRO A 163 -4.28 14.51 0.62
N SER A 164 -4.56 15.79 0.38
CA SER A 164 -4.51 16.36 -0.98
C SER A 164 -3.15 16.98 -1.32
N GLY A 165 -2.21 17.00 -0.38
CA GLY A 165 -0.86 17.55 -0.57
C GLY A 165 0.17 16.88 0.35
N PRO A 166 1.48 17.05 0.05
CA PRO A 166 2.57 16.35 0.75
C PRO A 166 2.74 16.76 2.23
N ASP A 167 2.34 17.98 2.58
CA ASP A 167 2.44 18.51 3.96
C ASP A 167 1.12 18.39 4.75
N SER A 168 0.14 17.67 4.20
CA SER A 168 -1.12 17.39 4.86
C SER A 168 -1.06 16.04 5.56
N PHE A 169 -1.28 16.05 6.88
CA PHE A 169 -1.35 14.87 7.72
C PHE A 169 -2.79 14.64 8.12
N LEU A 170 -3.27 13.41 7.99
CA LEU A 170 -4.58 13.04 8.51
C LEU A 170 -4.49 12.92 10.03
N SER A 171 -5.57 13.21 10.74
CA SER A 171 -5.62 13.04 12.19
C SER A 171 -6.91 12.39 12.65
N LEU A 172 -6.85 11.77 13.83
CA LEU A 172 -7.98 11.16 14.51
C LEU A 172 -8.27 11.96 15.80
N PRO A 173 -9.12 13.00 15.76
CA PRO A 173 -9.35 13.87 16.92
C PRO A 173 -9.94 13.19 18.16
N GLY A 174 -10.48 11.98 18.03
CA GLY A 174 -10.98 11.17 19.14
C GLY A 174 -9.95 10.18 19.70
N TYR A 175 -8.76 10.12 19.11
CA TYR A 175 -7.65 9.27 19.53
C TYR A 175 -6.60 10.10 20.27
N THR A 176 -6.19 9.61 21.43
CA THR A 176 -5.18 10.23 22.28
C THR A 176 -4.08 9.22 22.55
N ASP A 177 -2.89 9.52 22.05
CA ASP A 177 -1.66 8.79 22.34
C ASP A 177 -0.59 9.81 22.69
N LEU A 178 -0.39 10.05 23.98
CA LEU A 178 0.53 11.08 24.42
C LEU A 178 1.96 10.53 24.41
N ASN A 179 2.88 11.32 23.89
CA ASN A 179 4.31 11.01 24.02
C ASN A 179 4.75 10.98 25.51
N TRP A 180 5.98 10.54 25.77
CA TRP A 180 6.52 10.35 27.11
C TRP A 180 6.40 11.58 28.03
N ASN A 181 6.46 12.80 27.49
CA ASN A 181 6.35 14.04 28.24
C ASN A 181 4.91 14.60 28.34
N LYS A 182 3.93 13.87 27.80
CA LYS A 182 2.49 14.19 27.85
C LYS A 182 2.04 15.49 27.18
N THR A 183 2.90 16.13 26.40
CA THR A 183 2.59 17.42 25.74
C THR A 183 2.22 17.27 24.27
N VAL A 184 2.64 16.18 23.62
CA VAL A 184 2.39 15.95 22.19
C VAL A 184 1.48 14.74 22.04
N ASN A 185 0.35 14.94 21.35
CA ASN A 185 -0.56 13.85 20.97
C ASN A 185 -0.16 13.28 19.60
N LEU A 186 0.14 11.99 19.55
CA LEU A 186 0.56 11.21 18.40
C LEU A 186 -0.65 10.67 17.61
N ASN A 187 -1.60 11.56 17.31
CA ASN A 187 -2.82 11.22 16.59
C ASN A 187 -2.83 11.71 15.14
N SER A 188 -1.65 12.01 14.59
CA SER A 188 -1.44 12.49 13.23
C SER A 188 -0.67 11.46 12.41
N PHE A 189 -1.13 11.21 11.20
CA PHE A 189 -0.72 10.10 10.36
C PHE A 189 -0.38 10.60 8.95
N ARG A 190 0.72 10.07 8.39
CA ARG A 190 1.07 10.24 6.96
C ARG A 190 0.27 9.25 6.11
N GLY A 191 0.22 9.47 4.81
CA GLY A 191 -0.46 8.55 3.89
C GLY A 191 -1.97 8.61 4.03
N SER A 192 -2.64 7.49 3.80
CA SER A 192 -4.11 7.41 3.84
C SER A 192 -4.59 6.76 5.13
N ILE A 193 -5.84 7.02 5.51
CA ILE A 193 -6.53 6.30 6.58
C ILE A 193 -7.77 5.65 5.97
N GLU A 194 -7.85 4.33 6.03
CA GLU A 194 -9.06 3.59 5.67
C GLU A 194 -9.84 3.23 6.92
N ILE A 195 -11.14 3.52 6.92
CA ILE A 195 -12.03 3.15 8.02
C ILE A 195 -12.70 1.83 7.68
N VAL A 196 -12.28 0.76 8.37
CA VAL A 196 -12.66 -0.63 8.08
C VAL A 196 -13.28 -1.26 9.30
N ARG A 197 -14.41 -1.94 9.12
CA ARG A 197 -15.01 -2.78 10.15
C ARG A 197 -14.38 -4.16 10.11
N SER A 198 -13.76 -4.57 11.20
CA SER A 198 -13.23 -5.94 11.34
C SER A 198 -14.35 -6.95 11.49
N GLU A 199 -14.31 -8.02 10.70
CA GLU A 199 -15.23 -9.14 10.87
C GLU A 199 -14.86 -10.05 12.03
N LYS A 200 -13.61 -9.99 12.52
CA LYS A 200 -13.14 -10.80 13.64
C LYS A 200 -13.47 -10.16 14.99
N SER A 201 -12.91 -8.98 15.26
CA SER A 201 -13.10 -8.28 16.55
C SER A 201 -14.45 -7.57 16.65
N LYS A 202 -15.19 -7.48 15.55
CA LYS A 202 -16.44 -6.73 15.48
C LYS A 202 -16.31 -5.24 15.83
N THR A 203 -15.12 -4.68 15.62
CA THR A 203 -14.74 -3.29 15.93
C THR A 203 -14.47 -2.48 14.66
N LEU A 204 -14.81 -1.19 14.69
CA LEU A 204 -14.48 -0.24 13.64
C LEU A 204 -13.03 0.26 13.83
N TRP A 205 -12.17 0.00 12.85
CA TRP A 205 -10.77 0.36 12.86
C TRP A 205 -10.49 1.53 11.93
N ALA A 206 -9.52 2.37 12.33
CA ALA A 206 -8.82 3.27 11.42
C ALA A 206 -7.48 2.63 11.06
N VAL A 207 -7.34 2.20 9.82
CA VAL A 207 -6.13 1.55 9.31
C VAL A 207 -5.30 2.58 8.56
N ASN A 208 -4.09 2.85 9.03
CA ASN A 208 -3.19 3.75 8.32
C ASN A 208 -2.47 3.01 7.19
N GLU A 209 -2.71 3.45 5.96
CA GLU A 209 -2.00 2.96 4.78
C GLU A 209 -0.88 3.92 4.39
N LEU A 210 0.34 3.40 4.39
CA LEU A 210 1.55 4.16 4.11
C LEU A 210 2.49 3.34 3.22
N GLY A 211 3.26 4.04 2.38
CA GLY A 211 4.32 3.39 1.61
C GLY A 211 5.38 2.79 2.54
N LEU A 212 5.95 1.64 2.16
CA LEU A 212 6.91 0.91 3.00
C LEU A 212 8.08 1.78 3.48
N GLU A 213 8.63 2.63 2.60
CA GLU A 213 9.75 3.51 2.97
C GLU A 213 9.35 4.63 3.93
N ASP A 214 8.13 5.16 3.82
CA ASP A 214 7.63 6.15 4.77
C ASP A 214 7.28 5.50 6.12
N TYR A 215 6.82 4.25 6.11
CA TYR A 215 6.67 3.45 7.33
C TYR A 215 8.01 3.25 8.04
N LEU A 216 9.06 2.87 7.31
CA LEU A 216 10.41 2.68 7.88
C LEU A 216 10.97 3.97 8.50
N ARG A 217 10.67 5.14 7.93
CA ARG A 217 11.05 6.44 8.51
C ARG A 217 10.35 6.74 9.84
N GLY A 218 9.22 6.09 10.13
CA GLY A 218 8.47 6.23 11.37
C GLY A 218 8.91 5.29 12.49
N ILE A 219 9.80 4.32 12.21
CA ILE A 219 10.26 3.35 13.20
C ILE A 219 11.29 4.01 14.11
N ALA A 220 10.95 4.14 15.39
CA ALA A 220 11.77 4.81 16.41
C ALA A 220 12.47 3.82 17.36
N GLU A 221 12.88 2.65 16.86
CA GLU A 221 13.56 1.59 17.65
C GLU A 221 15.06 1.85 17.86
N ALA A 222 15.62 2.84 17.16
CA ALA A 222 17.00 3.27 17.32
C ALA A 222 17.06 4.79 17.53
N SER A 223 17.97 5.22 18.41
CA SER A 223 18.23 6.66 18.59
C SER A 223 18.77 7.26 17.29
N HIS A 224 18.37 8.50 16.99
CA HIS A 224 18.92 9.27 15.87
C HIS A 224 20.45 9.40 15.92
N ASP A 225 21.02 9.42 17.13
CA ASP A 225 22.46 9.55 17.36
C ASP A 225 23.20 8.20 17.27
N SER A 226 22.50 7.12 16.92
CA SER A 226 23.14 5.82 16.71
C SER A 226 24.11 5.86 15.52
N PRO A 227 25.18 5.05 15.52
CA PRO A 227 26.07 4.94 14.37
C PRO A 227 25.30 4.65 13.08
N VAL A 228 25.69 5.28 11.96
CA VAL A 228 24.97 5.15 10.69
C VAL A 228 24.81 3.69 10.22
N GLU A 229 25.81 2.85 10.48
CA GLU A 229 25.75 1.41 10.15
C GLU A 229 24.69 0.68 11.00
N HIS A 230 24.52 1.07 12.27
CA HIS A 230 23.44 0.53 13.10
C HIS A 230 22.07 0.92 12.53
N LEU A 231 21.89 2.19 12.14
CA LEU A 231 20.64 2.65 11.51
C LEU A 231 20.33 1.91 10.21
N LYS A 232 21.34 1.63 9.38
CA LYS A 232 21.19 0.83 8.15
C LYS A 232 20.74 -0.61 8.46
N VAL A 233 21.37 -1.25 9.45
CA VAL A 233 20.99 -2.60 9.88
C VAL A 233 19.54 -2.62 10.36
N MET A 234 19.15 -1.68 11.22
CA MET A 234 17.77 -1.58 11.71
C MET A 234 16.77 -1.37 10.58
N ALA A 235 17.08 -0.51 9.60
CA ALA A 235 16.22 -0.32 8.44
C ALA A 235 16.05 -1.61 7.61
N ILE A 236 17.11 -2.40 7.43
CA ILE A 236 17.05 -3.69 6.71
C ILE A 236 16.20 -4.71 7.48
N VAL A 237 16.43 -4.84 8.79
CA VAL A 237 15.67 -5.77 9.66
C VAL A 237 14.19 -5.40 9.66
N SER A 238 13.86 -4.14 9.90
CA SER A 238 12.47 -3.67 9.90
C SER A 238 11.78 -3.83 8.55
N ARG A 239 12.49 -3.56 7.43
CA ARG A 239 11.95 -3.77 6.08
C ARG A 239 11.66 -5.26 5.85
N SER A 240 12.58 -6.12 6.23
CA SER A 240 12.44 -7.57 6.07
C SER A 240 11.23 -8.09 6.87
N TYR A 241 11.07 -7.61 8.10
CA TYR A 241 9.91 -7.92 8.93
C TYR A 241 8.59 -7.47 8.29
N ALA A 242 8.52 -6.23 7.80
CA ALA A 242 7.33 -5.70 7.16
C ALA A 242 6.95 -6.48 5.89
N VAL A 243 7.92 -6.74 5.00
CA VAL A 243 7.71 -7.50 3.76
C VAL A 243 7.22 -8.93 4.06
N HIS A 244 7.79 -9.59 5.08
CA HIS A 244 7.35 -10.91 5.49
C HIS A 244 5.86 -10.92 5.87
N HIS A 245 5.39 -9.95 6.64
CA HIS A 245 3.98 -9.90 7.06
C HIS A 245 3.05 -9.48 5.93
N LEU A 246 3.48 -8.56 5.06
CA LEU A 246 2.71 -8.20 3.86
C LEU A 246 2.48 -9.41 2.94
N GLY A 247 3.47 -10.30 2.81
CA GLY A 247 3.35 -11.53 2.02
C GLY A 247 2.52 -12.63 2.69
N ASN A 248 2.33 -12.56 4.02
CA ASN A 248 1.74 -13.64 4.82
C ASN A 248 0.38 -13.26 5.46
N GLY A 249 -0.32 -12.28 4.87
CA GLY A 249 -1.68 -11.91 5.30
C GLY A 249 -1.74 -11.03 6.55
N GLY A 250 -0.68 -10.27 6.84
CA GLY A 250 -0.59 -9.35 7.96
C GLY A 250 -0.04 -9.97 9.24
N ARG A 251 0.14 -9.15 10.28
CA ARG A 251 0.56 -9.62 11.61
C ARG A 251 -0.61 -10.19 12.39
N HIS A 252 -1.82 -9.67 12.19
CA HIS A 252 -3.00 -10.05 12.96
C HIS A 252 -4.00 -10.79 12.08
N ALA A 253 -3.92 -12.12 12.08
CA ALA A 253 -4.78 -12.97 11.25
C ALA A 253 -6.28 -12.63 11.40
N GLY A 254 -6.92 -12.25 10.29
CA GLY A 254 -8.35 -11.91 10.21
C GLY A 254 -8.72 -10.50 10.69
N GLU A 255 -7.76 -9.71 11.17
CA GLU A 255 -7.92 -8.27 11.34
C GLU A 255 -7.51 -7.54 10.04
N PRO A 256 -7.94 -6.29 9.83
CA PRO A 256 -7.60 -5.55 8.61
C PRO A 256 -6.18 -4.95 8.61
N PHE A 257 -5.24 -5.44 9.44
CA PHE A 257 -3.86 -4.92 9.58
C PHE A 257 -2.82 -5.99 9.97
#